data_AF-A0A524CLM9-F1
#
_entry.id   AF-A0A524CLM9-F1
#
_cell.length_a   1.000
_cell.length_b   1.000
_cell.length_c   1.000
_cell.angle_alpha   90.00
_cell.angle_beta   90.00
_cell.angle_gamma   90.00
#
_symmetry.space_group_name_H-M   'P 1'
#
loop_
_entity.id
_entity.type
_entity.pdbx_description
1 polymer ?
#
loop_
_entity_poly.entity_id
_entity_poly.type
_entity_poly.pdbx_seq_one_letter_code
_entity_poly.pdbx_strand_id
1 'polypeptide(L)'
;MLTIEQNQEGFKLYYKDYLFLNHSQKEPIIRIGMGTAKFKFRYGSFKIKKKLQNSVYLTRFNILEKDENRIKIEFKSAIGDVALEILTNQRDLIILP
;
A
#
# COMPACT_ATOMS: atom_id res chain seq x y z
N MET A 1 18.67 6.95 2.37
CA MET A 1 17.82 8.11 2.70
C MET A 1 16.41 7.82 2.22
N LEU A 2 15.42 8.01 3.08
CA LEU A 2 14.00 7.88 2.74
C LEU A 2 13.43 9.28 2.52
N THR A 3 12.86 9.53 1.34
CA THR A 3 12.37 10.86 0.95
C THR A 3 10.98 10.73 0.35
N ILE A 4 10.12 11.71 0.60
CA ILE A 4 8.80 11.79 -0.03
C ILE A 4 8.54 13.18 -0.58
N GLU A 5 8.20 13.21 -1.86
CA GLU A 5 7.65 14.36 -2.57
C GLU A 5 6.14 14.20 -2.62
N GLN A 6 5.36 15.22 -2.24
CA GLN A 6 3.90 15.13 -2.23
C GLN A 6 3.26 16.41 -2.77
N ASN A 7 2.08 16.24 -3.35
CA ASN A 7 1.17 17.31 -3.71
C ASN A 7 -0.28 16.88 -3.41
N GLN A 8 -1.27 17.69 -3.81
CA GLN A 8 -2.68 17.37 -3.58
C GLN A 8 -3.20 16.16 -4.40
N GLU A 9 -2.48 15.78 -5.45
CA GLU A 9 -2.88 14.73 -6.39
C GLU A 9 -2.19 13.39 -6.15
N GLY A 10 -1.12 13.36 -5.34
CA GLY A 10 -0.29 12.18 -5.19
C GLY A 10 0.98 12.39 -4.38
N PHE A 11 1.75 11.30 -4.25
CA PHE A 11 3.07 11.31 -3.65
C PHE A 11 4.04 10.39 -4.38
N LYS A 12 5.32 10.71 -4.30
CA LYS A 12 6.43 9.87 -4.75
C LYS A 12 7.34 9.59 -3.58
N LEU A 13 7.55 8.31 -3.29
CA LEU A 13 8.44 7.83 -2.25
C LEU A 13 9.75 7.38 -2.91
N TYR A 14 10.86 7.89 -2.40
CA TYR A 14 12.20 7.52 -2.83
C TYR A 14 12.96 6.85 -1.69
N TYR A 15 13.69 5.79 -2.03
CA TYR A 15 14.61 5.13 -1.13
C TYR A 15 15.99 5.04 -1.79
N LYS A 16 17.00 5.70 -1.19
CA LYS A 16 18.35 5.82 -1.76
C LYS A 16 18.32 6.36 -3.20
N ASP A 17 17.53 7.42 -3.41
CA ASP A 17 17.34 8.11 -4.70
C ASP A 17 16.62 7.28 -5.78
N TYR A 18 16.18 6.06 -5.47
CA TYR A 18 15.32 5.26 -6.35
C TYR A 18 13.85 5.52 -6.04
N LEU A 19 13.07 5.83 -7.08
CA LEU A 19 11.61 5.88 -6.98
C LEU A 19 11.08 4.49 -6.62
N PHE A 20 10.47 4.38 -5.45
CA PHE A 20 9.99 3.13 -4.90
C PHE A 20 8.46 3.01 -4.95
N LEU A 21 7.74 4.10 -4.63
CA LEU A 21 6.29 4.19 -4.83
C LEU A 21 5.94 5.47 -5.57
N ASN A 22 5.01 5.37 -6.51
CA ASN A 22 4.41 6.51 -7.19
C ASN A 22 2.89 6.39 -7.07
N HIS A 23 2.29 7.21 -6.23
CA HIS A 23 0.85 7.23 -6.00
C HIS A 23 0.24 8.49 -6.61
N SER A 24 -0.83 8.34 -7.37
CA SER A 24 -1.67 9.48 -7.76
C SER A 24 -3.16 9.11 -7.79
N GLN A 25 -4.02 10.11 -7.92
CA GLN A 25 -5.46 9.88 -8.14
C GLN A 25 -5.75 9.09 -9.43
N LYS A 26 -4.93 9.26 -10.47
CA LYS A 26 -5.06 8.53 -11.76
C LYS A 26 -4.41 7.14 -11.70
N GLU A 27 -3.35 7.02 -10.91
CA GLU A 27 -2.57 5.79 -10.73
C GLU A 27 -2.44 5.45 -9.22
N PRO A 28 -3.53 5.02 -8.58
CA PRO A 28 -3.51 4.64 -7.18
C PRO A 28 -2.83 3.28 -6.97
N ILE A 29 -1.93 3.20 -6.00
CA ILE A 29 -1.11 2.00 -5.75
C ILE A 29 -1.74 1.03 -4.76
N ILE A 30 -2.67 1.50 -3.93
CA ILE A 30 -3.33 0.67 -2.93
C ILE A 30 -4.77 0.42 -3.36
N ARG A 31 -5.15 -0.84 -3.30
CA ARG A 31 -6.52 -1.31 -3.52
C ARG A 31 -6.92 -2.21 -2.37
N ILE A 32 -8.01 -1.87 -1.71
CA ILE A 32 -8.61 -2.71 -0.68
C ILE A 32 -9.91 -3.30 -1.17
N GLY A 33 -10.34 -4.39 -0.56
CA GLY A 33 -11.58 -5.04 -0.93
C GLY A 33 -11.85 -6.30 -0.14
N MET A 34 -13.04 -6.83 -0.36
CA MET A 34 -13.50 -8.07 0.24
C MET A 34 -13.48 -9.18 -0.81
N GLY A 35 -13.00 -10.35 -0.40
CA GLY A 35 -13.02 -11.53 -1.24
C GLY A 35 -13.15 -12.78 -0.41
N THR A 36 -13.84 -13.77 -0.95
CA THR A 36 -13.94 -15.09 -0.33
C THR A 36 -12.92 -16.00 -0.98
N ALA A 37 -12.03 -16.58 -0.17
CA ALA A 37 -11.13 -17.62 -0.63
C ALA A 37 -11.87 -18.96 -0.70
N LYS A 38 -11.65 -19.71 -1.78
CA LYS A 38 -12.11 -21.08 -1.94
C LYS A 38 -10.89 -21.98 -2.10
N PHE A 39 -10.74 -22.92 -1.17
CA PHE A 39 -9.67 -23.90 -1.18
C PHE A 39 -10.25 -25.26 -1.54
N LYS A 40 -9.62 -25.97 -2.49
CA LYS A 40 -9.89 -27.38 -2.76
C LYS A 40 -8.60 -28.15 -2.68
N PHE A 41 -8.56 -29.18 -1.86
CA PHE A 41 -7.44 -30.11 -1.78
C PHE A 41 -7.81 -31.42 -2.47
N ARG A 42 -6.96 -31.94 -3.34
CA ARG A 42 -7.14 -33.27 -3.94
C ARG A 42 -5.79 -33.87 -4.30
N TYR A 43 -5.54 -35.11 -3.86
CA TYR A 43 -4.33 -35.89 -4.15
C TYR A 43 -3.02 -35.10 -3.93
N GLY A 44 -2.87 -34.45 -2.77
CA GLY A 44 -1.65 -33.68 -2.47
C GLY A 44 -1.58 -32.29 -3.11
N SER A 45 -2.52 -31.92 -3.98
CA SER A 45 -2.53 -30.62 -4.67
C SER A 45 -3.61 -29.68 -4.12
N PHE A 46 -3.24 -28.41 -3.90
CA PHE A 46 -4.18 -27.34 -3.55
C PHE A 46 -4.58 -26.53 -4.78
N LYS A 47 -5.88 -26.37 -4.98
CA LYS A 47 -6.46 -25.40 -5.89
C LYS A 47 -7.04 -24.24 -5.09
N ILE A 48 -6.38 -23.10 -5.17
CA ILE A 48 -6.77 -21.86 -4.50
C ILE A 48 -7.46 -20.96 -5.53
N LYS A 49 -8.72 -20.60 -5.28
CA LYS A 49 -9.48 -19.65 -6.10
C LYS A 49 -9.97 -18.51 -5.23
N LYS A 50 -9.84 -17.27 -5.72
CA LYS A 50 -10.45 -16.09 -5.09
C LYS A 50 -11.73 -15.74 -5.84
N LYS A 51 -12.84 -15.57 -5.11
CA LYS A 51 -14.01 -14.87 -5.63
C LYS A 51 -13.94 -13.44 -5.07
N LEU A 52 -13.51 -12.48 -5.90
CA LEU A 52 -13.52 -11.07 -5.55
C LEU A 52 -14.98 -10.62 -5.47
N GLN A 53 -15.40 -10.08 -4.33
CA GLN A 53 -16.75 -9.52 -4.20
C GLN A 53 -16.73 -8.06 -4.61
N ASN A 54 -15.95 -7.24 -3.90
CA ASN A 54 -15.82 -5.80 -4.13
C ASN A 54 -14.38 -5.35 -3.87
N SER A 55 -13.97 -4.27 -4.52
CA SER A 55 -12.70 -3.61 -4.22
C SER A 55 -12.70 -2.17 -4.72
N VAL A 56 -11.94 -1.32 -4.07
CA VAL A 56 -11.82 0.10 -4.38
C VAL A 56 -10.36 0.53 -4.27
N TYR A 57 -9.94 1.42 -5.17
CA TYR A 57 -8.64 2.05 -5.09
C TYR A 57 -8.66 3.18 -4.06
N LEU A 58 -7.62 3.25 -3.24
CA LEU A 58 -7.43 4.31 -2.26
C LEU A 58 -6.73 5.47 -2.95
N THR A 59 -7.47 6.54 -3.22
CA THR A 59 -6.96 7.75 -3.90
C THR A 59 -6.77 8.94 -2.97
N ARG A 60 -7.42 8.92 -1.79
CA ARG A 60 -7.30 9.95 -0.78
C ARG A 60 -6.31 9.48 0.27
N PHE A 61 -5.28 10.29 0.49
CA PHE A 61 -4.23 10.01 1.46
C PHE A 61 -3.92 11.24 2.31
N ASN A 62 -3.31 11.00 3.47
CA ASN A 62 -2.77 12.02 4.34
C ASN A 62 -1.44 11.51 4.93
N ILE A 63 -0.39 12.32 4.87
CA ILE A 63 0.88 11.97 5.52
C ILE A 63 0.81 12.44 6.97
N LEU A 64 0.85 11.47 7.90
CA LEU A 64 0.75 11.72 9.34
C LEU A 64 2.12 11.96 9.97
N GLU A 65 3.17 11.32 9.45
CA GLU A 65 4.53 11.38 9.99
C GLU A 65 5.54 11.30 8.84
N LYS A 66 6.59 12.11 8.90
CA LYS A 66 7.66 12.16 7.90
C LYS A 66 8.98 12.52 8.57
N ASP A 67 9.80 11.49 8.78
CA ASP A 67 11.17 11.57 9.26
C ASP A 67 12.12 10.82 8.33
N GLU A 68 13.43 10.94 8.55
CA GLU A 68 14.46 10.31 7.70
C GLU A 68 14.39 8.78 7.66
N ASN A 69 13.80 8.17 8.68
CA ASN A 69 13.72 6.72 8.85
C ASN A 69 12.28 6.18 8.83
N ARG A 70 11.27 7.05 8.82
CA ARG A 70 9.87 6.66 9.00
C ARG A 70 8.94 7.59 8.25
N ILE A 71 8.01 7.01 7.49
CA ILE A 71 6.90 7.72 6.86
C ILE A 71 5.61 6.97 7.17
N LYS A 72 4.61 7.69 7.66
CA LYS A 72 3.27 7.15 7.93
C LYS A 72 2.24 7.83 7.06
N ILE A 73 1.51 7.04 6.27
CA ILE A 73 0.51 7.51 5.30
C ILE A 73 -0.83 6.87 5.65
N GLU A 74 -1.84 7.68 5.95
CA GLU A 74 -3.21 7.24 6.14
C GLU A 74 -3.98 7.36 4.82
N PHE A 75 -4.73 6.32 4.47
CA PHE A 75 -5.63 6.29 3.34
C PHE A 75 -7.05 6.12 3.85
N LYS A 76 -7.98 6.91 3.28
CA LYS A 76 -9.40 6.84 3.65
C LYS A 76 -10.26 6.38 2.50
N SER A 77 -11.24 5.53 2.80
CA SER A 77 -12.23 5.06 1.83
C SER A 77 -13.54 4.72 2.51
N ALA A 78 -14.62 4.71 1.71
CA ALA A 78 -15.96 4.37 2.16
C ALA A 78 -16.06 2.94 2.75
N ILE A 79 -15.12 2.04 2.41
CA ILE A 79 -15.13 0.65 2.89
C ILE A 79 -14.09 0.38 3.98
N GLY A 80 -13.32 1.38 4.41
CA GLY A 80 -12.32 1.25 5.47
C GLY A 80 -11.12 2.17 5.28
N ASP A 81 -10.41 2.37 6.39
CA ASP A 81 -9.18 3.16 6.45
C ASP A 81 -7.97 2.23 6.54
N VAL A 82 -6.85 2.64 5.95
CA VAL A 82 -5.58 1.88 5.93
C VAL A 82 -4.44 2.81 6.29
N ALA A 83 -3.54 2.37 7.16
CA ALA A 83 -2.33 3.11 7.48
C ALA A 83 -1.12 2.37 6.92
N LEU A 84 -0.43 2.96 5.96
CA LEU A 84 0.84 2.47 5.47
C LEU A 84 1.97 3.07 6.29
N GLU A 85 2.78 2.22 6.90
CA GLU A 85 3.98 2.63 7.63
C GLU A 85 5.22 2.12 6.90
N ILE A 86 6.10 3.05 6.52
CA ILE A 86 7.33 2.77 5.79
C ILE A 86 8.50 3.11 6.71
N LEU A 87 9.33 2.12 7.00
CA LEU A 87 10.46 2.21 7.90
C LEU A 87 11.75 1.91 7.15
N THR A 88 12.85 2.52 7.56
CA THR A 88 14.18 2.12 7.11
C THR A 88 15.19 2.13 8.25
N ASN A 89 16.09 1.15 8.22
CA ASN A 89 17.29 1.05 9.06
C ASN A 89 18.56 1.38 8.24
N GLN A 90 18.44 2.18 7.17
CA GLN A 90 19.46 2.52 6.16
C GLN A 90 19.88 1.38 5.22
N ARG A 91 19.74 0.11 5.60
CA ARG A 91 20.04 -1.04 4.72
C ARG A 91 18.80 -1.56 4.01
N ASP A 92 17.72 -1.67 4.76
CA ASP A 92 16.46 -2.27 4.37
C ASP A 92 15.34 -1.24 4.34
N LEU A 93 14.32 -1.54 3.53
CA LEU A 93 13.05 -0.82 3.50
C LEU A 93 11.97 -1.80 3.95
N ILE A 94 11.24 -1.43 5.00
CA ILE A 94 10.18 -2.24 5.58
C ILE A 94 8.86 -1.51 5.35
N ILE A 95 7.84 -2.23 4.90
CA ILE A 95 6.51 -1.68 4.61
C ILE A 95 5.50 -2.48 5.41
N LEU A 96 4.78 -1.79 6.29
CA LEU A 96 3.76 -2.36 7.16
C LEU A 96 2.38 -1.80 6.77
N PRO A 97 1.37 -2.66 6.55
CA PRO A 97 0.00 -2.25 6.23
C PRO A 97 -0.86 -1.95 7.47
#